data_AF-A0AAV5I972-F1
#
_entry.id   AF-A0AAV5I972-F1
#
_cell.length_a   1.000
_cell.length_b   1.000
_cell.length_c   1.000
_cell.angle_alpha   90.00
_cell.angle_beta   90.00
_cell.angle_gamma   90.00
#
_symmetry.space_group_name_H-M   'P 1'
#
loop_
_entity.id
_entity.type
_entity.pdbx_description
1 polymer ?
#
loop_
_entity_poly.entity_id
_entity_poly.type
_entity_poly.pdbx_seq_one_letter_code
_entity_poly.pdbx_strand_id
1 'polypeptide(L)'
;MLWKVVKAFLEARTLAKIQVLGNNYFCNLIEVIDPNNLPSFLGGNCTCADYGGCLLSDKGPWNNPEIIEMLQALSATEEISNEGNGDLTSEDALQEDVGSAKSKEDSRHGETLMINEHASQKILALQAAISDTKTKLKALEAALEDIKTVLEGLTQHVKELKT
;
A
#
# COMPACT_ATOMS: atom_id res chain seq x y z
N MET A 1 8.49 20.93 -29.73
CA MET A 1 9.91 21.19 -30.07
C MET A 1 10.89 20.81 -28.96
N LEU A 2 10.56 20.99 -27.68
CA LEU A 2 11.45 20.68 -26.55
C LEU A 2 12.04 19.24 -26.56
N TRP A 3 11.23 18.23 -26.87
CA TRP A 3 11.70 16.84 -26.93
C TRP A 3 12.89 16.63 -27.88
N LYS A 4 12.97 17.38 -28.99
CA LYS A 4 14.11 17.29 -29.92
C LYS A 4 15.42 17.74 -29.28
N VAL A 5 15.37 18.71 -28.36
CA VAL A 5 16.54 19.20 -27.62
C VAL A 5 16.95 18.16 -26.58
N VAL A 6 15.98 17.63 -25.81
CA VAL A 6 16.25 16.61 -24.77
C VAL A 6 16.85 15.34 -25.38
N LYS A 7 16.39 14.92 -26.57
CA LYS A 7 16.94 13.74 -27.26
C LYS A 7 18.46 13.78 -27.47
N ALA A 8 19.04 14.95 -27.67
CA ALA A 8 20.48 15.09 -27.90
C ALA A 8 21.34 14.71 -26.68
N PHE A 9 20.73 14.67 -25.48
CA PHE A 9 21.40 14.35 -24.22
C PHE A 9 21.17 12.90 -23.78
N LEU A 10 20.43 12.10 -24.54
CA LEU A 10 20.05 10.73 -24.17
C LEU A 10 20.74 9.70 -25.07
N GLU A 11 21.29 8.65 -24.45
CA GLU A 11 21.88 7.53 -25.17
C GLU A 11 20.81 6.67 -25.90
N ALA A 12 21.25 5.90 -26.91
CA ALA A 12 20.35 5.11 -27.76
C ALA A 12 19.48 4.11 -26.99
N ARG A 13 20.04 3.43 -25.97
CA ARG A 13 19.30 2.46 -25.14
C ARG A 13 18.18 3.14 -24.34
N THR A 14 18.43 4.36 -23.85
CA THR A 14 17.43 5.15 -23.11
C THR A 14 16.38 5.71 -24.06
N LEU A 15 16.78 6.21 -25.23
CA LEU A 15 15.86 6.68 -26.26
C LEU A 15 14.88 5.59 -26.71
N ALA A 16 15.32 4.33 -26.79
CA ALA A 16 14.47 3.20 -27.17
C ALA A 16 13.31 2.94 -26.19
N LYS A 17 13.41 3.41 -24.94
CA LYS A 17 12.39 3.21 -23.90
C LYS A 17 11.39 4.36 -23.79
N ILE A 18 11.67 5.52 -24.40
CA ILE A 18 10.85 6.72 -24.23
C ILE A 18 9.92 6.91 -25.42
N GLN A 19 8.61 6.90 -25.15
CA GLN A 19 7.57 7.20 -26.13
C GLN A 19 6.91 8.53 -25.79
N VAL A 20 6.88 9.46 -26.75
CA VAL A 20 6.19 10.75 -26.59
C VAL A 20 4.84 10.67 -27.28
N LEU A 21 3.80 10.51 -26.48
CA LEU A 21 2.42 10.36 -26.93
C LEU A 21 1.74 11.73 -27.05
N GLY A 22 0.85 11.87 -28.04
CA GLY A 22 -0.04 13.02 -28.18
C GLY A 22 -1.35 12.81 -27.42
N ASN A 23 -2.40 13.57 -27.74
CA ASN A 23 -3.69 13.51 -27.05
C ASN A 23 -4.37 12.12 -27.11
N ASN A 24 -4.05 11.31 -28.12
CA ASN A 24 -4.56 9.95 -28.27
C ASN A 24 -3.68 8.92 -27.52
N TYR A 25 -3.24 9.25 -26.32
CA TYR A 25 -2.32 8.42 -25.53
C TYR A 25 -2.98 7.17 -24.94
N PHE A 26 -4.28 7.23 -24.68
CA PHE A 26 -5.00 6.24 -23.88
C PHE A 26 -4.80 4.79 -24.36
N CYS A 27 -4.98 4.52 -25.65
CA CYS A 27 -4.80 3.17 -26.22
C CYS A 27 -3.41 2.58 -25.97
N ASN A 28 -2.36 3.42 -25.98
CA ASN A 28 -1.00 2.98 -25.73
C ASN A 28 -0.77 2.65 -24.25
N LEU A 29 -1.42 3.38 -23.33
CA LEU A 29 -1.28 3.11 -21.90
C LEU A 29 -1.93 1.80 -21.49
N ILE A 30 -3.15 1.53 -21.98
CA ILE A 30 -3.89 0.30 -21.62
C ILE A 30 -3.31 -0.97 -22.24
N GLU A 31 -2.47 -0.85 -23.26
CA GLU A 31 -1.72 -1.98 -23.83
C GLU A 31 -0.68 -2.53 -22.85
N VAL A 32 -0.12 -1.65 -22.01
CA VAL A 32 1.00 -1.99 -21.10
C VAL A 32 0.63 -1.92 -19.62
N ILE A 33 -0.48 -1.28 -19.25
CA ILE A 33 -0.93 -1.11 -17.87
C ILE A 33 -2.37 -1.58 -17.73
N ASP A 34 -2.65 -2.44 -16.75
CA ASP A 34 -4.01 -2.84 -16.41
C ASP A 34 -4.87 -1.61 -16.00
N PRO A 35 -6.11 -1.48 -16.49
CA PRO A 35 -6.97 -0.34 -16.16
C PRO A 35 -7.15 -0.10 -14.65
N ASN A 36 -7.13 -1.13 -13.81
CA ASN A 36 -7.27 -0.99 -12.36
C ASN A 36 -6.00 -0.46 -11.66
N ASN A 37 -4.87 -0.47 -12.37
CA ASN A 37 -3.61 0.09 -11.92
C ASN A 37 -3.33 1.48 -12.51
N LEU A 38 -4.13 1.92 -13.51
CA LEU A 38 -4.03 3.23 -14.11
C LEU A 38 -4.93 4.25 -13.37
N PRO A 39 -4.42 5.46 -13.02
CA PRO A 39 -5.24 6.51 -12.42
C PRO A 39 -6.44 6.91 -13.28
N SER A 40 -7.57 7.18 -12.63
CA SER A 40 -8.82 7.57 -13.29
C SER A 40 -8.71 8.84 -14.15
N PHE A 41 -7.92 9.83 -13.73
CA PHE A 41 -7.67 11.03 -14.54
C PHE A 41 -6.81 10.79 -15.79
N LEU A 42 -6.20 9.61 -15.93
CA LEU A 42 -5.55 9.14 -17.16
C LEU A 42 -6.42 8.15 -17.96
N GLY A 43 -7.67 7.91 -17.53
CA GLY A 43 -8.63 7.02 -18.19
C GLY A 43 -8.74 5.62 -17.59
N GLY A 44 -8.05 5.33 -16.46
CA GLY A 44 -8.17 4.04 -15.77
C GLY A 44 -9.26 4.01 -14.69
N ASN A 45 -9.15 3.04 -13.79
CA ASN A 45 -10.12 2.80 -12.71
C ASN A 45 -9.53 3.06 -11.31
N CYS A 46 -8.22 3.32 -11.19
CA CYS A 46 -7.58 3.54 -9.89
C CYS A 46 -7.94 4.93 -9.34
N THR A 47 -8.36 4.99 -8.08
CA THR A 47 -8.73 6.25 -7.39
C THR A 47 -7.93 6.51 -6.11
N CYS A 48 -7.42 5.46 -5.44
CA CYS A 48 -6.75 5.56 -4.13
C CYS A 48 -7.51 6.46 -3.12
N ALA A 49 -8.83 6.30 -3.02
CA ALA A 49 -9.71 7.16 -2.22
C ALA A 49 -9.27 7.25 -0.74
N ASP A 50 -8.84 6.13 -0.15
CA ASP A 50 -8.39 6.05 1.24
C ASP A 50 -7.13 6.88 1.53
N TYR A 51 -6.38 7.23 0.49
CA TYR A 51 -5.14 8.01 0.55
C TYR A 51 -5.30 9.44 0.04
N GLY A 52 -6.53 9.87 -0.26
CA GLY A 52 -6.78 11.22 -0.80
C GLY A 52 -6.48 11.37 -2.29
N GLY A 53 -6.30 10.26 -3.04
CA GLY A 53 -6.09 10.27 -4.48
C GLY A 53 -4.78 9.62 -4.92
N CYS A 54 -4.69 9.22 -6.20
CA CYS A 54 -3.50 8.54 -6.74
C CYS A 54 -2.20 9.37 -6.66
N LEU A 55 -2.29 10.71 -6.62
CA LEU A 55 -1.11 11.58 -6.49
C LEU A 55 -0.53 11.61 -5.08
N LEU A 56 -1.30 11.19 -4.07
CA LEU A 56 -0.91 11.18 -2.66
C LEU A 56 -0.69 9.76 -2.13
N SER A 57 -0.90 8.75 -2.97
CA SER A 57 -0.87 7.34 -2.61
C SER A 57 0.42 6.69 -3.08
N ASP A 58 1.15 6.06 -2.17
CA ASP A 58 2.29 5.19 -2.50
C ASP A 58 1.85 3.72 -2.69
N LYS A 59 0.81 3.48 -3.51
CA LYS A 59 0.28 2.13 -3.72
C LYS A 59 1.20 1.34 -4.66
N GLY A 60 1.71 0.20 -4.20
CA GLY A 60 2.47 -0.72 -5.05
C GLY A 60 2.80 -2.06 -4.38
N PRO A 61 3.43 -3.00 -5.11
CA PRO A 61 3.81 -4.31 -4.59
C PRO A 61 4.75 -4.27 -3.39
N TRP A 62 5.54 -3.20 -3.25
CA TRP A 62 6.44 -2.98 -2.11
C TRP A 62 5.74 -2.83 -0.76
N ASN A 63 4.41 -2.66 -0.75
CA ASN A 63 3.59 -2.66 0.48
C ASN A 63 2.90 -4.00 0.76
N ASN A 64 3.14 -5.04 -0.06
CA ASN A 64 2.59 -6.38 0.18
C ASN A 64 3.43 -7.10 1.26
N PRO A 65 2.84 -7.53 2.39
CA PRO A 65 3.58 -8.20 3.46
C PRO A 65 4.27 -9.49 3.01
N GLU A 66 3.66 -10.26 2.09
CA GLU A 66 4.26 -11.50 1.58
C GLU A 66 5.53 -11.22 0.77
N ILE A 67 5.52 -10.14 -0.03
CA ILE A 67 6.68 -9.72 -0.83
C ILE A 67 7.80 -9.21 0.09
N ILE A 68 7.44 -8.43 1.11
CA ILE A 68 8.40 -7.91 2.10
C ILE A 68 9.06 -9.07 2.86
N GLU A 69 8.28 -10.04 3.34
CA GLU A 69 8.79 -11.20 4.07
C GLU A 69 9.73 -12.04 3.20
N MET A 70 9.37 -12.27 1.94
CA MET A 70 10.23 -12.97 0.98
C MET A 70 11.58 -12.25 0.78
N LEU A 71 11.57 -10.92 0.65
CA LEU A 71 12.79 -10.12 0.50
C LEU A 71 13.67 -10.18 1.75
N GLN A 72 13.06 -10.14 2.93
CA GLN A 72 13.78 -10.27 4.21
C GLN A 72 14.45 -11.64 4.33
N ALA A 73 13.75 -12.71 3.97
CA ALA A 73 14.31 -14.06 3.96
C ALA A 73 15.52 -14.17 3.01
N LEU A 74 15.44 -13.59 1.82
CA LEU A 74 16.55 -13.56 0.85
C LEU A 74 17.77 -12.79 1.40
N SER A 75 17.54 -11.62 2.01
CA SER A 75 18.63 -10.84 2.62
C SER A 75 19.31 -11.58 3.79
N ALA A 76 18.55 -12.36 4.56
CA ALA A 76 19.09 -13.13 5.69
C ALA A 76 19.94 -14.33 5.23
N THR A 77 19.68 -14.87 4.04
CA THR A 77 20.47 -15.98 3.47
C THR A 77 21.81 -15.54 2.86
N GLU A 78 21.95 -14.29 2.41
CA GLU A 78 23.23 -13.77 1.87
C GLU A 78 24.28 -13.52 2.96
N GLU A 79 23.83 -13.30 4.21
CA GLU A 79 24.69 -13.10 5.39
C GLU A 79 25.37 -14.41 5.87
N ILE A 80 24.91 -15.59 5.42
CA ILE A 80 25.41 -16.90 5.89
C ILE A 80 26.54 -17.46 5.00
N SER A 81 26.80 -16.88 3.83
CA SER A 81 27.82 -17.38 2.88
C SER A 81 29.20 -16.74 2.99
N ASN A 82 29.45 -15.81 3.93
CA ASN A 82 30.73 -15.09 3.98
C ASN A 82 31.76 -15.61 5.00
N GLU A 83 31.71 -16.89 5.37
CA GLU A 83 32.83 -17.57 6.03
C GLU A 83 33.48 -18.61 5.10
N GLY A 84 34.57 -18.20 4.43
CA GLY A 84 35.68 -19.10 4.08
C GLY A 84 35.90 -19.42 2.59
N ASN A 85 36.61 -18.56 1.87
CA ASN A 85 37.99 -18.82 1.34
C ASN A 85 38.41 -17.75 0.33
N GLY A 86 39.59 -17.18 0.54
CA GLY A 86 40.20 -16.22 -0.37
C GLY A 86 40.80 -16.87 -1.61
N ASP A 87 40.69 -16.16 -2.73
CA ASP A 87 41.78 -16.02 -3.70
C ASP A 87 41.60 -14.68 -4.46
N LEU A 88 42.72 -14.02 -4.71
CA LEU A 88 42.88 -12.68 -5.28
C LEU A 88 42.75 -12.76 -6.82
N THR A 89 42.26 -11.76 -7.55
CA THR A 89 43.03 -10.57 -7.94
C THR A 89 42.18 -9.64 -8.84
N SER A 90 42.33 -8.32 -8.60
CA SER A 90 42.34 -7.15 -9.52
C SER A 90 41.13 -6.90 -10.45
N GLU A 91 40.60 -5.71 -10.69
CA GLU A 91 40.86 -4.28 -10.42
C GLU A 91 39.53 -3.56 -10.80
N ASP A 92 38.97 -2.62 -10.03
CA ASP A 92 39.30 -1.21 -10.06
C ASP A 92 38.64 -0.49 -8.87
N ALA A 93 39.45 0.29 -8.15
CA ALA A 93 39.07 1.08 -7.00
C ALA A 93 38.77 2.53 -7.41
N LEU A 94 37.65 3.08 -6.93
CA LEU A 94 37.53 4.50 -6.60
C LEU A 94 36.79 4.64 -5.27
N GLN A 95 37.53 5.13 -4.28
CA GLN A 95 37.10 5.46 -2.93
C GLN A 95 37.56 6.88 -2.64
N GLU A 96 36.63 7.79 -2.36
CA GLU A 96 36.81 9.05 -1.61
C GLU A 96 35.42 9.43 -1.05
N ASP A 97 35.22 9.99 0.13
CA ASP A 97 35.97 10.20 1.36
C ASP A 97 34.92 10.66 2.40
N VAL A 98 35.10 10.27 3.66
CA VAL A 98 34.22 10.64 4.78
C VAL A 98 34.81 11.86 5.49
N GLY A 99 34.21 13.03 5.28
CA GLY A 99 34.54 14.26 6.00
C GLY A 99 33.44 14.64 7.01
N SER A 100 33.68 14.36 8.29
CA SER A 100 32.85 14.81 9.42
C SER A 100 33.10 16.29 9.73
N ALA A 101 32.06 17.12 9.72
CA ALA A 101 32.06 18.42 10.37
C ALA A 101 30.71 18.71 11.03
N LYS A 102 30.73 18.71 12.35
CA LYS A 102 29.66 19.08 13.27
C LYS A 102 29.43 20.60 13.25
N SER A 103 28.17 21.02 13.40
CA SER A 103 27.64 22.25 14.04
C SER A 103 26.77 23.13 13.13
N LYS A 104 25.45 23.05 13.26
CA LYS A 104 24.62 23.97 14.08
C LYS A 104 23.13 23.78 13.77
N GLU A 105 22.38 23.58 14.84
CA GLU A 105 20.93 23.68 14.91
C GLU A 105 20.44 25.02 14.38
N ASP A 106 19.37 25.01 13.59
CA ASP A 106 18.29 25.98 13.80
C ASP A 106 16.93 25.48 13.27
N SER A 107 16.10 25.10 14.23
CA SER A 107 14.65 25.28 14.34
C SER A 107 13.77 25.37 13.07
N ARG A 108 12.96 24.31 12.88
CA ARG A 108 11.56 24.44 12.41
C ARG A 108 10.68 23.35 13.02
N HIS A 109 10.59 23.34 14.35
CA HIS A 109 9.64 22.54 15.12
C HIS A 109 8.29 23.27 15.20
N GLY A 110 7.45 23.14 14.17
CA GLY A 110 6.13 23.79 14.12
C GLY A 110 4.99 22.96 13.52
N GLU A 111 5.25 21.99 12.66
CA GLU A 111 4.17 21.30 11.91
C GLU A 111 3.88 19.85 12.36
N THR A 112 4.78 19.21 13.10
CA THR A 112 4.62 17.78 13.48
C THR A 112 3.57 17.54 14.59
N LEU A 113 3.15 18.58 15.33
CA LEU A 113 2.21 18.40 16.46
C LEU A 113 0.74 18.21 16.02
N MET A 114 0.35 18.76 14.86
CA MET A 114 -1.07 18.80 14.44
C MET A 114 -1.56 17.48 13.80
N ILE A 115 -0.66 16.67 13.24
CA ILE A 115 -1.01 15.40 12.56
C ILE A 115 -1.31 14.29 13.57
N ASN A 116 -0.56 14.25 14.67
CA ASN A 116 -0.66 13.19 15.68
C ASN A 116 -1.96 13.29 16.51
N GLU A 117 -2.42 14.52 16.77
CA GLU A 117 -3.68 14.75 17.49
C GLU A 117 -4.90 14.32 16.67
N HIS A 118 -4.92 14.65 15.38
CA HIS A 118 -6.01 14.26 14.48
C HIS A 118 -6.05 12.75 14.21
N ALA A 119 -4.89 12.09 14.10
CA ALA A 119 -4.81 10.64 14.02
C ALA A 119 -5.36 9.96 15.30
N SER A 120 -5.02 10.50 16.47
CA SER A 120 -5.53 10.00 17.76
C SER A 120 -7.06 10.12 17.88
N GLN A 121 -7.63 11.24 17.44
CA GLN A 121 -9.08 11.43 17.44
C GLN A 121 -9.82 10.43 16.53
N LYS A 122 -9.29 10.17 15.33
CA LYS A 122 -9.86 9.19 14.40
C LYS A 122 -9.82 7.76 14.95
N ILE A 123 -8.74 7.39 15.65
CA ILE A 123 -8.61 6.08 16.30
C ILE A 123 -9.68 5.91 17.38
N LEU A 124 -9.90 6.92 18.21
CA LEU A 124 -10.94 6.88 19.26
C LEU A 124 -12.35 6.75 18.66
N ALA A 125 -12.65 7.51 17.61
CA ALA A 125 -13.94 7.43 16.92
C ALA A 125 -14.18 6.03 16.32
N LEU A 126 -13.15 5.43 15.71
CA LEU A 126 -13.20 4.06 15.20
C LEU A 126 -13.41 3.03 16.32
N GLN A 127 -12.69 3.16 17.43
CA GLN A 127 -12.87 2.27 18.59
C GLN A 127 -14.30 2.33 19.15
N ALA A 128 -14.89 3.52 19.23
CA ALA A 128 -16.28 3.69 19.65
C ALA A 128 -17.26 3.02 18.68
N ALA A 129 -17.08 3.22 17.37
CA ALA A 129 -17.93 2.61 16.34
C ALA A 129 -17.82 1.08 16.33
N ILE A 130 -16.62 0.53 16.54
CA ILE A 130 -16.41 -0.92 16.64
C ILE A 130 -17.11 -1.47 17.90
N SER A 131 -17.02 -0.78 19.03
CA SER A 131 -17.71 -1.17 20.27
C SER A 131 -19.23 -1.17 20.10
N ASP A 132 -19.80 -0.13 19.49
CA ASP A 132 -21.23 -0.05 19.16
C ASP A 132 -21.68 -1.14 18.17
N THR A 133 -20.85 -1.44 17.17
CA THR A 133 -21.14 -2.52 16.22
C THR A 133 -21.14 -3.88 16.93
N LYS A 134 -20.21 -4.09 17.88
CA LYS A 134 -20.14 -5.32 18.69
C LYS A 134 -21.37 -5.48 19.58
N THR A 135 -21.88 -4.41 20.19
CA THR A 135 -23.10 -4.48 21.01
C THR A 135 -24.33 -4.76 20.15
N LYS A 136 -24.44 -4.14 18.97
CA LYS A 136 -25.51 -4.42 18.00
C LYS A 136 -25.50 -5.87 17.51
N LEU A 137 -24.32 -6.44 17.23
CA LEU A 137 -24.19 -7.84 16.85
C LEU A 137 -24.68 -8.78 17.96
N LYS A 138 -24.29 -8.52 19.22
CA LYS A 138 -24.78 -9.31 20.36
C LYS A 138 -26.30 -9.19 20.55
N ALA A 139 -26.87 -8.01 20.34
CA ALA A 139 -28.32 -7.82 20.43
C ALA A 139 -29.07 -8.58 19.33
N LEU A 140 -28.54 -8.57 18.10
CA LEU A 140 -29.07 -9.35 16.98
C LEU A 140 -28.99 -10.86 17.24
N GLU A 141 -27.88 -11.33 17.82
CA GLU A 141 -27.70 -12.74 18.19
C GLU A 141 -28.74 -13.18 19.24
N ALA A 142 -28.98 -12.37 20.26
CA ALA A 142 -30.02 -12.64 21.27
C ALA A 142 -31.43 -12.71 20.65
N ALA A 143 -31.78 -11.76 19.78
CA ALA A 143 -33.06 -11.76 19.11
C ALA A 143 -33.26 -12.99 18.20
N LEU A 144 -32.18 -13.47 17.58
CA LEU A 144 -32.22 -14.68 16.75
C LEU A 144 -32.48 -15.93 17.60
N GLU A 145 -31.86 -16.03 18.77
CA GLU A 145 -32.10 -17.15 19.69
C GLU A 145 -33.54 -17.13 20.24
N ASP A 146 -34.07 -15.95 20.58
CA ASP A 146 -35.47 -15.79 20.98
C ASP A 146 -36.43 -16.27 19.88
N ILE A 147 -36.21 -15.85 18.62
CA ILE A 147 -37.02 -16.30 17.47
C ILE A 147 -36.96 -17.82 17.31
N LYS A 148 -35.78 -18.43 17.48
CA LYS A 148 -35.61 -19.88 17.41
C LYS A 148 -36.44 -20.60 18.47
N THR A 149 -36.43 -20.13 19.73
CA THR A 149 -37.25 -20.75 20.79
C THR A 149 -38.76 -20.68 20.50
N VAL A 150 -39.22 -19.56 19.92
CA VAL A 150 -40.63 -19.41 19.50
C VAL A 150 -40.99 -20.39 18.38
N LEU A 151 -40.10 -20.56 17.39
CA LEU A 151 -40.30 -21.51 16.29
C LEU A 151 -40.37 -22.96 16.78
N GLU A 152 -39.50 -23.34 17.72
CA GLU A 152 -39.52 -24.67 18.35
C GLU A 152 -40.84 -24.91 19.11
N GLY A 153 -41.32 -23.92 19.86
CA GLY A 153 -42.59 -24.00 20.58
C GLY A 153 -43.81 -24.13 19.66
N LEU A 154 -43.85 -23.37 18.55
CA LEU A 154 -44.91 -23.47 17.54
C LEU A 154 -44.90 -24.84 16.86
N THR A 155 -43.71 -25.37 16.56
CA THR A 155 -43.55 -26.70 15.96
C THR A 155 -44.13 -27.79 16.87
N GLN A 156 -43.96 -27.67 18.19
CA GLN A 156 -44.52 -28.60 19.17
C GLN A 156 -46.06 -28.54 19.19
N HIS A 157 -46.65 -27.33 19.21
CA HIS A 157 -48.11 -27.16 19.17
C HIS A 157 -48.74 -27.74 17.91
N VAL A 158 -48.10 -27.57 16.74
CA VAL A 158 -48.60 -28.13 15.48
C VAL A 158 -48.56 -29.67 15.49
N LYS A 159 -47.58 -30.30 16.15
CA LYS A 159 -47.55 -31.76 16.32
C LYS A 159 -48.71 -32.25 17.19
N GLU A 160 -49.00 -31.54 18.28
CA GLU A 160 -50.10 -31.87 19.20
C GLU A 160 -51.47 -31.75 18.53
N LEU A 161 -51.69 -30.74 17.68
CA LEU A 161 -52.93 -30.57 16.92
C LEU A 161 -53.14 -31.60 15.80
N LYS A 162 -52.08 -32.29 15.38
CA LYS A 162 -52.13 -33.30 14.30
C LYS A 162 -52.38 -34.72 14.82
N THR A 163 -52.50 -34.90 16.15
CA THR A 163 -52.78 -36.18 16.83
C THR A 163 -54.25 -36.26 17.20
#